data_AF-A0A7V9QQN5-F1
#
_entry.id   AF-A0A7V9QQN5-F1
#
_cell.length_a   1.000
_cell.length_b   1.000
_cell.length_c   1.000
_cell.angle_alpha   90.00
_cell.angle_beta   90.00
_cell.angle_gamma   90.00
#
_symmetry.space_group_name_H-M   'P 1'
#
loop_
_entity.id
_entity.type
_entity.pdbx_description
1 polymer ?
#
loop_
_entity_poly.entity_id
_entity_poly.type
_entity_poly.pdbx_seq_one_letter_code
_entity_poly.pdbx_strand_id
1 'polypeptide(L)' 'MKKAPDEVVAKVQQSLPPLLLHDLRTPLSHILGYSELLLEELKEKGNDDLILYVERIQNAGHQLLALMEANFKSGPPST' A
#
# COMPACT_ATOMS: atom_id res chain seq x y z
N MET A 1 -41.82 -14.06 15.36
CA MET A 1 -40.61 -13.25 15.06
C MET A 1 -39.39 -14.14 15.25
N LYS A 2 -38.84 -14.71 14.16
CA LYS A 2 -37.62 -15.52 14.21
C LYS A 2 -36.44 -14.57 13.95
N LYS A 3 -35.62 -14.34 14.96
CA LYS A 3 -34.38 -13.55 14.86
C LYS A 3 -33.43 -14.36 13.97
N ALA A 4 -32.99 -13.79 12.84
CA ALA A 4 -31.87 -14.33 12.10
C ALA A 4 -30.64 -14.27 13.02
N PRO A 5 -29.91 -15.35 13.29
CA PRO A 5 -28.65 -15.22 13.97
C PRO A 5 -27.65 -14.57 13.01
N ASP A 6 -26.93 -13.59 13.54
CA ASP A 6 -26.01 -12.63 12.92
C ASP A 6 -24.83 -13.23 12.12
N GLU A 7 -24.91 -14.49 11.71
CA GLU A 7 -23.85 -15.28 11.08
C GLU A 7 -23.58 -14.87 9.62
N VAL A 8 -24.57 -14.28 8.95
CA VAL A 8 -24.44 -13.82 7.55
C VAL A 8 -23.69 -12.48 7.44
N VAL A 9 -23.44 -11.79 8.55
CA VAL A 9 -22.57 -10.61 8.61
C VAL A 9 -21.22 -10.94 9.25
N ALA A 10 -20.81 -12.22 9.20
CA ALA A 10 -19.40 -12.55 9.28
C ALA A 10 -18.72 -12.05 8.00
N LYS A 11 -18.47 -10.73 7.97
CA LYS A 11 -17.65 -10.05 6.99
C LYS A 11 -16.33 -10.82 6.98
N VAL A 12 -16.13 -11.62 5.94
CA VAL A 12 -14.88 -12.31 5.70
C VAL A 12 -13.85 -11.22 5.44
N GLN A 13 -13.30 -10.65 6.52
CA GLN A 13 -12.03 -9.94 6.51
C GLN A 13 -10.99 -11.03 6.25
N GLN A 14 -10.87 -11.44 4.99
CA GLN A 14 -9.79 -12.28 4.53
C GLN A 14 -8.50 -11.48 4.72
N SER A 15 -7.89 -11.60 5.90
CA SER A 15 -6.57 -11.06 6.16
C SER A 15 -5.60 -11.71 5.19
N LEU A 16 -4.90 -10.92 4.37
CA LEU A 16 -3.80 -11.43 3.57
C LEU A 16 -2.78 -12.10 4.49
N PRO A 17 -2.18 -13.25 4.09
CA PRO A 17 -1.15 -13.90 4.89
C PRO A 17 0.00 -12.93 5.20
N PRO A 18 0.54 -12.91 6.43
CA PRO A 18 1.65 -12.02 6.81
C PRO A 18 2.85 -12.08 5.86
N LEU A 19 3.17 -13.27 5.34
CA LEU A 19 4.24 -13.47 4.36
C LEU A 19 3.96 -12.72 3.05
N LEU A 20 2.72 -12.78 2.54
CA LEU A 20 2.33 -12.08 1.33
C LEU A 20 2.44 -10.56 1.49
N LEU A 21 2.07 -10.02 2.66
CA LEU A 21 2.21 -8.59 2.95
C LEU A 21 3.67 -8.15 2.96
N HIS A 22 4.53 -8.94 3.57
CA HIS A 22 5.98 -8.72 3.57
C HIS A 22 6.52 -8.70 2.14
N ASP A 23 6.13 -9.70 1.34
CA ASP A 23 6.58 -9.83 -0.04
C ASP A 23 6.05 -8.71 -0.94
N LEU A 24 4.90 -8.11 -0.62
CA LEU A 24 4.36 -6.92 -1.30
C LEU A 24 5.04 -5.61 -0.85
N ARG A 25 5.56 -5.54 0.39
CA ARG A 25 6.24 -4.34 0.89
C ARG A 25 7.52 -4.06 0.10
N THR A 26 8.29 -5.09 -0.24
CA THR A 26 9.54 -4.95 -1.01
C THR A 26 9.36 -4.28 -2.39
N PRO A 27 8.52 -4.79 -3.30
CA PRO A 27 8.28 -4.14 -4.60
C PRO A 27 7.63 -2.76 -4.45
N LEU A 28 6.77 -2.56 -3.45
CA LEU A 28 6.18 -1.24 -3.18
C LEU A 28 7.23 -0.21 -2.73
N SER A 29 8.14 -0.61 -1.82
CA SER A 29 9.27 0.22 -1.41
C SER A 29 10.17 0.57 -2.59
N HIS A 30 10.41 -0.36 -3.51
CA HIS A 30 11.15 -0.07 -4.74
C HIS A 30 10.43 0.95 -5.62
N ILE A 31 9.11 0.80 -5.84
CA ILE A 31 8.32 1.79 -6.61
C ILE A 31 8.43 3.19 -5.98
N LEU A 32 8.30 3.29 -4.66
CA LEU A 32 8.43 4.57 -3.95
C LEU A 32 9.85 5.15 -4.09
N GLY A 33 10.89 4.34 -3.85
CA GLY A 33 12.27 4.77 -3.99
C GLY A 33 12.62 5.21 -5.42
N TYR A 34 12.18 4.46 -6.45
CA TYR A 34 12.39 4.87 -7.83
C TYR A 34 11.61 6.13 -8.20
N SER A 35 10.40 6.31 -7.67
CA SER A 35 9.64 7.55 -7.90
C SER A 35 10.31 8.76 -7.27
N GLU A 36 10.95 8.60 -6.11
CA GLU A 36 11.68 9.67 -5.43
C GLU A 36 12.94 10.06 -6.20
N LEU A 37 13.77 9.08 -6.59
CA LEU A 37 14.96 9.32 -7.43
C LEU A 37 14.59 9.97 -8.77
N LEU A 38 13.50 9.53 -9.40
CA LEU A 38 13.05 10.12 -10.66
C LEU A 38 12.54 11.56 -10.47
N LEU A 39 11.87 11.87 -9.36
CA LEU A 39 11.46 13.24 -9.04
C LEU A 39 12.67 14.16 -8.87
N GLU A 40 13.73 13.70 -8.19
CA GLU A 40 14.98 14.44 -8.06
C GLU A 40 15.56 14.78 -9.43
N GLU A 41 15.70 13.79 -10.33
CA GLU A 41 16.21 14.02 -11.68
C GLU A 41 15.34 14.98 -12.50
N LEU A 42 14.01 14.85 -12.41
CA LEU A 42 13.08 15.69 -13.18
C LEU A 42 13.09 17.13 -12.68
N LYS A 43 13.24 17.35 -11.37
CA LYS A 43 13.40 18.68 -10.77
C LYS A 43 14.68 19.35 -11.23
N GLU A 44 15.79 18.61 -11.27
CA GLU A 44 17.06 19.13 -11.80
C GLU A 44 16.97 19.52 -13.29
N LYS A 45 16.19 18.75 -14.07
CA LYS A 45 15.99 18.98 -15.50
C LYS A 45 14.88 20.01 -15.82
N GLY A 46 14.15 20.50 -14.81
CA GLY A 46 13.04 21.45 -14.98
C GLY A 46 11.85 20.89 -15.78
N ASN A 47 11.55 19.60 -15.64
CA ASN A 47 10.50 18.92 -16.42
C ASN A 47 9.19 18.80 -15.63
N ASP A 48 8.53 19.94 -15.43
CA ASP A 48 7.36 20.10 -14.56
C ASP A 48 6.17 19.22 -14.97
N ASP A 49 5.99 18.98 -16.28
CA ASP A 49 4.90 18.15 -16.80
C ASP A 49 5.02 16.70 -16.32
N LEU A 50 6.24 16.15 -16.28
CA LEU A 50 6.48 14.78 -15.80
C LEU A 50 6.48 14.68 -14.28
N ILE A 51 6.92 15.73 -13.57
CA ILE A 51 6.88 15.78 -12.10
C ILE A 51 5.47 15.46 -11.59
N LEU A 52 4.44 16.09 -12.17
CA LEU A 52 3.04 15.85 -11.77
C LEU A 52 2.63 14.38 -11.89
N TYR A 53 3.07 13.67 -12.94
CA TYR A 53 2.74 12.26 -13.12
C TYR A 53 3.47 11.37 -12.11
N VAL A 54 4.75 11.67 -11.81
CA VAL A 54 5.53 10.88 -10.84
C VAL A 54 5.02 11.11 -9.41
N GLU A 55 4.65 12.35 -9.05
CA GLU A 55 4.01 12.64 -7.76
C GLU A 55 2.69 11.88 -7.59
N ARG A 56 1.91 11.70 -8.67
CA ARG A 56 0.68 10.88 -8.62
C ARG A 56 0.99 9.41 -8.37
N ILE A 57 2.03 8.85 -8.99
CA ILE A 57 2.48 7.47 -8.76
C ILE A 57 2.94 7.30 -7.31
N GLN A 58 3.77 8.22 -6.81
CA GLN A 58 4.27 8.20 -5.44
C GLN A 58 3.12 8.27 -4.42
N ASN A 59 2.17 9.20 -4.63
CA ASN A 59 0.98 9.31 -3.78
C ASN A 59 0.13 8.03 -3.79
N ALA A 60 -0.10 7.43 -4.96
CA ALA A 60 -0.83 6.16 -5.04
C ALA A 60 -0.10 5.03 -4.28
N GLY A 61 1.23 4.98 -4.36
CA GLY A 61 2.06 4.05 -3.61
C GLY A 61 1.93 4.23 -2.10
N HIS A 62 1.98 5.48 -1.60
CA HIS A 62 1.77 5.77 -0.19
C HIS A 62 0.35 5.44 0.29
N GLN A 63 -0.67 5.72 -0.53
CA GLN A 63 -2.05 5.34 -0.21
C GLN A 63 -2.20 3.83 -0.09
N LEU A 64 -1.58 3.06 -1.00
CA LEU A 64 -1.58 1.60 -0.92
C LEU A 64 -0.87 1.10 0.34
N LEU A 65 0.29 1.67 0.68
CA LEU A 65 1.02 1.32 1.90
C LEU A 65 0.16 1.58 3.15
N ALA A 66 -0.49 2.73 3.23
CA ALA A 66 -1.37 3.08 4.34
C ALA A 66 -2.57 2.13 4.45
N LEU A 67 -3.19 1.75 3.33
CA LEU A 67 -4.25 0.75 3.31
C LEU A 67 -3.75 -0.62 3.77
N MET A 68 -2.54 -1.02 3.38
CA MET A 68 -1.92 -2.26 3.83
C MET A 68 -1.72 -2.27 5.35
N GLU A 69 -1.12 -1.21 5.90
CA GLU A 69 -0.84 -1.08 7.33
C GLU A 69 -2.11 -0.97 8.19
N ALA A 70 -3.14 -0.30 7.68
CA ALA A 70 -4.41 -0.14 8.38
C ALA A 70 -5.25 -1.42 8.44
N ASN A 71 -5.19 -2.26 7.39
CA ASN A 71 -6.09 -3.42 7.24
C ASN A 71 -5.40 -4.77 7.50
N PHE A 72 -4.08 -4.83 7.39
CA PHE A 72 -3.35 -6.08 7.46
C PHE A 72 -2.13 -5.91 8.36
N LYS A 73 -2.36 -5.96 9.68
CA LYS A 73 -1.27 -5.97 10.65
C LYS A 73 -0.52 -7.30 10.53
N SER A 74 0.77 -7.26 10.23
CA SER A 74 1.66 -8.36 10.58
C SER A 74 1.65 -8.48 12.10
N GLY A 75 1.23 -9.63 12.63
CA GLY A 75 1.50 -9.95 14.04
C GLY A 75 3.01 -9.79 14.34
N PRO A 76 3.39 -9.58 15.62
CA PRO A 76 4.80 -9.36 15.98
C PRO A 76 5.68 -10.49 15.41
N PRO A 77 6.95 -10.19 15.06
CA PRO A 77 7.87 -11.19 14.55
C PRO A 77 7.87 -12.39 15.51
N SER A 78 7.50 -13.56 14.99
CA SER A 78 7.70 -14.80 15.74
C SER A 78 9.20 -15.04 15.81
N THR A 79 9.77 -14.66 16.95
CA THR A 79 11.04 -15.10 17.58
C THR A 79 12.30 -15.05 16.73
#